data_AF-A0A7S0U8D8-F1
#
_entry.id   AF-A0A7S0U8D8-F1
#
_cell.length_a   1.000
_cell.length_b   1.000
_cell.length_c   1.000
_cell.angle_alpha   90.00
_cell.angle_beta   90.00
_cell.angle_gamma   90.00
#
_symmetry.space_group_name_H-M   'P 1'
#
loop_
_entity.id
_entity.type
_entity.pdbx_description
1 polymer ?
#
loop_
_entity_poly.entity_id
_entity_poly.type
_entity_poly.pdbx_seq_one_letter_code
_entity_poly.pdbx_strand_id
1 'polypeptide(L)'
;MAAEDFMADLKEVMDAKRIVEQEDKVVLHEKGWKQRYYQSKFGVDIEKDPNFPRTVVQHFMEGISWTLLYYYRGCPSWIWFYPHHYAPFASDFVGLNELSISFPQGTKPFKPFEQLMACLPPLSRHALPVAYQDLMTNPKSPIIDFYPKDFAVDMNGKKMSWMGIALLPFIDEKRLLEEVKPLEKALTDQEKKQNSLGDDLCFFSVADRHSQLAELLSSATGPFSLEASDRTQTPTGEYLNDQLFGTASPWPPAPRLRATLSAPVKHSALDDVEGNLCLCVKYEIPPFVEHVPQLIKGVDLPTPELTELDNIVEGRKLLDGPP
;
A
#
# COMPACT_ATOMS: atom_id res chain seq x y z
N MET A 1 -42.72 29.78 3.02
CA MET A 1 -41.70 30.83 3.22
C MET A 1 -40.75 30.47 4.35
N ALA A 2 -40.94 30.85 5.63
CA ALA A 2 -39.88 30.67 6.65
C ALA A 2 -39.32 29.24 6.86
N ALA A 3 -40.16 28.19 6.72
CA ALA A 3 -39.70 26.80 6.81
C ALA A 3 -38.99 26.31 5.54
N GLU A 4 -39.38 26.81 4.37
CA GLU A 4 -38.73 26.48 3.09
C GLU A 4 -37.37 27.15 2.98
N ASP A 5 -37.28 28.41 3.44
CA ASP A 5 -36.04 29.18 3.48
C ASP A 5 -35.02 28.53 4.43
N PHE A 6 -35.46 28.09 5.63
CA PHE A 6 -34.61 27.34 6.57
C PHE A 6 -34.09 26.01 5.99
N MET A 7 -34.95 25.26 5.30
CA MET A 7 -34.55 23.99 4.68
C MET A 7 -33.57 24.20 3.52
N ALA A 8 -33.70 25.31 2.77
CA ALA A 8 -32.76 25.68 1.72
C ALA A 8 -31.39 26.04 2.31
N ASP A 9 -31.35 26.88 3.34
CA ASP A 9 -30.11 27.25 4.04
C ASP A 9 -29.42 26.05 4.67
N LEU A 10 -30.21 25.15 5.29
CA LEU A 10 -29.69 23.90 5.87
C LEU A 10 -29.07 23.01 4.78
N LYS A 11 -29.73 22.88 3.62
CA LYS A 11 -29.23 22.11 2.49
C LYS A 11 -27.92 22.68 1.95
N GLU A 12 -27.82 24.00 1.81
CA GLU A 12 -26.57 24.65 1.36
C GLU A 12 -25.42 24.41 2.34
N VAL A 13 -25.68 24.49 3.65
CA VAL A 13 -24.68 24.18 4.68
C VAL A 13 -24.29 22.69 4.68
N MET A 14 -25.26 21.79 4.47
CA MET A 14 -25.01 20.35 4.38
C MET A 14 -24.17 20.01 3.15
N ASP A 15 -24.49 20.59 1.99
CA ASP A 15 -23.75 20.41 0.74
C ASP A 15 -22.32 20.97 0.87
N ALA A 16 -22.17 22.18 1.44
CA ALA A 16 -20.87 22.78 1.73
C ALA A 16 -20.03 21.93 2.70
N LYS A 17 -20.66 21.25 3.65
CA LYS A 17 -20.01 20.33 4.62
C LYS A 17 -19.94 18.88 4.13
N ARG A 18 -20.42 18.56 2.93
CA ARG A 18 -20.51 17.18 2.40
C ARG A 18 -21.21 16.20 3.35
N ILE A 19 -22.25 16.68 4.04
CA ILE A 19 -23.10 15.87 4.92
C ILE A 19 -24.17 15.19 4.06
N VAL A 20 -24.27 13.86 4.16
CA VAL A 20 -25.25 13.08 3.41
C VAL A 20 -26.19 12.39 4.38
N GLU A 21 -27.50 12.64 4.24
CA GLU A 21 -28.53 11.88 4.96
C GLU A 21 -28.94 10.64 4.15
N GLN A 22 -28.87 9.49 4.80
CA GLN A 22 -29.29 8.20 4.24
C GLN A 22 -30.09 7.45 5.30
N GLU A 23 -31.21 6.86 4.88
CA GLU A 23 -32.05 6.04 5.74
C GLU A 23 -31.28 4.80 6.26
N ASP A 24 -31.27 4.59 7.58
CA ASP A 24 -30.70 3.39 8.18
C ASP A 24 -31.68 2.22 8.07
N LYS A 25 -31.49 1.39 7.04
CA LYS A 25 -32.29 0.17 6.82
C LYS A 25 -31.93 -0.97 7.76
N VAL A 26 -30.76 -0.92 8.40
CA VAL A 26 -30.29 -2.00 9.27
C VAL A 26 -30.92 -1.89 10.65
N VAL A 27 -31.02 -0.68 11.17
CA VAL A 27 -31.62 -0.38 12.47
C VAL A 27 -31.01 -1.29 13.55
N LEU A 28 -29.70 -1.11 13.79
CA LEU A 28 -28.90 -2.02 14.62
C LEU A 28 -29.41 -2.19 16.07
N HIS A 29 -30.19 -1.24 16.56
CA HIS A 29 -30.73 -1.23 17.92
C HIS A 29 -32.03 -2.05 18.08
N GLU A 30 -32.64 -2.53 16.99
CA GLU A 30 -33.88 -3.32 17.01
C GLU A 30 -33.67 -4.81 16.73
N LYS A 31 -34.51 -5.67 17.31
CA LYS A 31 -34.49 -7.12 17.02
C LYS A 31 -34.55 -7.39 15.51
N GLY A 32 -33.85 -8.44 15.06
CA GLY A 32 -33.75 -8.79 13.64
C GLY A 32 -32.69 -8.00 12.86
N TRP A 33 -31.90 -7.15 13.51
CA TRP A 33 -30.83 -6.35 12.89
C TRP A 33 -29.85 -7.19 12.06
N LYS A 34 -29.54 -8.41 12.50
CA LYS A 34 -28.56 -9.27 11.82
C LYS A 34 -29.05 -9.69 10.43
N GLN A 35 -30.32 -10.12 10.34
CA GLN A 35 -30.94 -10.47 9.05
C GLN A 35 -31.03 -9.24 8.14
N ARG A 36 -31.49 -8.10 8.68
CA ARG A 36 -31.56 -6.83 7.92
C ARG A 36 -30.19 -6.39 7.42
N TYR A 37 -29.14 -6.55 8.23
CA TYR A 37 -27.77 -6.22 7.84
C TYR A 37 -27.30 -7.04 6.65
N TYR A 38 -27.34 -8.37 6.75
CA TYR A 38 -26.88 -9.22 5.65
C TYR A 38 -27.72 -9.04 4.38
N GLN A 39 -29.04 -8.88 4.53
CA GLN A 39 -29.92 -8.61 3.41
C GLN A 39 -29.63 -7.24 2.76
N SER A 40 -29.39 -6.21 3.55
CA SER A 40 -29.17 -4.85 3.04
C SER A 40 -27.76 -4.62 2.50
N LYS A 41 -26.73 -5.20 3.12
CA LYS A 41 -25.32 -4.91 2.84
C LYS A 41 -24.71 -5.93 1.87
N PHE A 42 -25.12 -7.19 1.97
CA PHE A 42 -24.62 -8.27 1.11
C PHE A 42 -25.66 -8.75 0.09
N GLY A 43 -26.92 -8.33 0.21
CA GLY A 43 -28.00 -8.84 -0.63
C GLY A 43 -28.44 -10.26 -0.29
N VAL A 44 -28.03 -10.79 0.87
CA VAL A 44 -28.22 -12.20 1.25
C VAL A 44 -29.22 -12.35 2.38
N ASP A 45 -30.22 -13.18 2.14
CA ASP A 45 -31.15 -13.67 3.18
C ASP A 45 -30.50 -14.85 3.91
N ILE A 46 -29.96 -14.59 5.10
CA ILE A 46 -29.26 -15.60 5.88
C ILE A 46 -30.16 -16.72 6.42
N GLU A 47 -31.49 -16.57 6.35
CA GLU A 47 -32.40 -17.68 6.64
C GLU A 47 -32.42 -18.70 5.50
N LYS A 48 -32.15 -18.26 4.27
CA LYS A 48 -32.03 -19.12 3.08
C LYS A 48 -30.60 -19.60 2.82
N ASP A 49 -29.61 -18.78 3.16
CA ASP A 49 -28.20 -19.13 3.12
C ASP A 49 -27.51 -18.87 4.48
N PRO A 50 -27.69 -19.79 5.45
CA PRO A 50 -27.13 -19.64 6.79
C PRO A 50 -25.60 -19.80 6.82
N ASN A 51 -24.98 -20.29 5.74
CA ASN A 51 -23.53 -20.47 5.67
C ASN A 51 -22.81 -19.21 5.20
N PHE A 52 -23.51 -18.27 4.54
CA PHE A 52 -22.91 -17.06 4.02
C PHE A 52 -22.12 -16.25 5.06
N PRO A 53 -22.61 -15.99 6.30
CA PRO A 53 -21.81 -15.33 7.33
C PRO A 53 -20.48 -16.02 7.61
N ARG A 54 -20.45 -17.36 7.59
CA ARG A 54 -19.22 -18.14 7.77
C ARG A 54 -18.23 -17.92 6.62
N THR A 55 -18.72 -17.81 5.38
CA THR A 55 -17.89 -17.45 4.22
C THR A 55 -17.30 -16.05 4.35
N VAL A 56 -18.06 -15.08 4.86
CA VAL A 56 -17.55 -13.73 5.11
C VAL A 56 -16.49 -13.74 6.22
N VAL A 57 -16.70 -14.51 7.29
CA VAL A 57 -15.72 -14.71 8.38
C VAL A 57 -14.44 -15.37 7.88
N GLN A 58 -14.52 -16.39 7.01
CA GLN A 58 -13.34 -17.00 6.40
C GLN A 58 -12.48 -15.95 5.68
N HIS A 59 -13.06 -15.17 4.76
CA HIS A 59 -12.32 -14.12 4.06
C HIS A 59 -11.80 -13.02 5.00
N PHE A 60 -12.54 -12.71 6.08
CA PHE A 60 -12.11 -11.70 7.05
C PHE A 60 -10.90 -12.20 7.86
N MET A 61 -10.91 -13.47 8.27
CA MET A 61 -9.79 -14.10 8.96
C MET A 61 -8.57 -14.27 8.06
N GLU A 62 -8.77 -14.62 6.79
CA GLU A 62 -7.72 -14.55 5.77
C GLU A 62 -7.12 -13.15 5.71
N GLY A 63 -7.92 -12.08 5.74
CA GLY A 63 -7.43 -10.71 5.74
C GLY A 63 -6.64 -10.31 6.97
N ILE A 64 -7.06 -10.75 8.15
CA ILE A 64 -6.27 -10.57 9.38
C ILE A 64 -4.92 -11.29 9.25
N SER A 65 -4.92 -12.55 8.81
CA SER A 65 -3.69 -13.32 8.63
C SER A 65 -2.79 -12.75 7.55
N TRP A 66 -3.36 -12.30 6.42
CA TRP A 66 -2.64 -11.63 5.34
C TRP A 66 -1.95 -10.37 5.87
N THR A 67 -2.69 -9.55 6.64
CA THR A 67 -2.17 -8.32 7.24
C THR A 67 -1.03 -8.64 8.21
N LEU A 68 -1.22 -9.59 9.12
CA LEU A 68 -0.18 -9.95 10.07
C LEU A 68 1.10 -10.46 9.36
N LEU A 69 0.94 -11.30 8.34
CA LEU A 69 2.06 -11.76 7.53
C LEU A 69 2.73 -10.60 6.78
N TYR A 70 1.95 -9.68 6.21
CA TYR A 70 2.48 -8.49 5.53
C TYR A 70 3.42 -7.67 6.42
N TYR A 71 3.01 -7.42 7.67
CA TYR A 71 3.82 -6.64 8.62
C TYR A 71 5.08 -7.36 9.10
N TYR A 72 5.02 -8.68 9.34
CA TYR A 72 6.13 -9.41 9.97
C TYR A 72 7.00 -10.20 9.00
N ARG A 73 6.50 -10.55 7.82
CA ARG A 73 7.14 -11.45 6.86
C ARG A 73 7.09 -10.96 5.41
N GLY A 74 6.55 -9.76 5.16
CA GLY A 74 6.32 -9.24 3.82
C GLY A 74 5.06 -9.81 3.15
N CYS A 75 4.80 -9.37 1.92
CA CYS A 75 3.56 -9.67 1.20
C CYS A 75 3.37 -11.18 0.95
N PRO A 76 2.35 -11.83 1.57
CA PRO A 76 2.15 -13.26 1.41
C PRO A 76 1.43 -13.63 0.11
N SER A 77 0.68 -12.68 -0.49
CA SER A 77 0.10 -12.81 -1.82
C SER A 77 -0.27 -11.44 -2.39
N TRP A 78 0.18 -11.15 -3.61
CA TRP A 78 -0.11 -9.89 -4.31
C TRP A 78 -1.51 -9.82 -4.92
N ILE A 79 -2.19 -10.97 -5.06
CA ILE A 79 -3.49 -11.07 -5.73
C ILE A 79 -4.65 -11.34 -4.74
N TRP A 80 -4.33 -11.65 -3.48
CA TRP A 80 -5.36 -11.85 -2.47
C TRP A 80 -5.96 -10.50 -2.08
N PHE A 81 -7.29 -10.45 -1.96
CA PHE A 81 -8.03 -9.29 -1.46
C PHE A 81 -9.27 -9.77 -0.69
N TYR A 82 -9.83 -8.89 0.14
CA TYR A 82 -11.10 -9.13 0.82
C TYR A 82 -12.27 -8.83 -0.13
N PRO A 83 -13.07 -9.84 -0.58
CA PRO A 83 -14.02 -9.67 -1.67
C PRO A 83 -15.39 -9.16 -1.22
N HIS A 84 -15.43 -8.34 -0.17
CA HIS A 84 -16.67 -7.75 0.35
C HIS A 84 -16.45 -6.29 0.74
N HIS A 85 -17.49 -5.47 0.62
CA HIS A 85 -17.46 -4.07 1.05
C HIS A 85 -17.66 -3.90 2.57
N TYR A 86 -18.17 -4.93 3.24
CA TYR A 86 -18.59 -4.87 4.65
C TYR A 86 -18.04 -6.06 5.43
N ALA A 87 -17.81 -5.85 6.72
CA ALA A 87 -17.34 -6.88 7.65
C ALA A 87 -18.51 -7.77 8.15
N PRO A 88 -18.24 -8.98 8.65
CA PRO A 88 -19.21 -9.74 9.43
C PRO A 88 -19.33 -9.18 10.86
N PHE A 89 -20.30 -9.65 11.65
CA PHE A 89 -20.39 -9.26 13.06
C PHE A 89 -19.46 -10.10 13.93
N ALA A 90 -19.03 -9.56 15.07
CA ALA A 90 -18.25 -10.30 16.07
C ALA A 90 -18.94 -11.62 16.50
N SER A 91 -20.28 -11.64 16.57
CA SER A 91 -21.06 -12.85 16.87
C SER A 91 -20.96 -13.97 15.82
N ASP A 92 -20.48 -13.67 14.61
CA ASP A 92 -20.30 -14.64 13.53
C ASP A 92 -18.98 -15.41 13.63
N PHE A 93 -18.03 -14.93 14.44
CA PHE A 93 -16.70 -15.53 14.60
C PHE A 93 -16.73 -16.75 15.53
N VAL A 94 -17.40 -17.81 15.06
CA VAL A 94 -17.51 -19.11 15.75
C VAL A 94 -16.77 -20.20 14.97
N GLY A 95 -16.17 -21.15 15.69
CA GLY A 95 -15.43 -22.27 15.08
C GLY A 95 -14.18 -21.85 14.29
N LEU A 96 -13.45 -20.82 14.77
CA LEU A 96 -12.28 -20.27 14.06
C LEU A 96 -11.15 -21.29 13.88
N ASN A 97 -11.05 -22.27 14.77
CA ASN A 97 -10.08 -23.37 14.71
C ASN A 97 -10.31 -24.33 13.53
N GLU A 98 -11.46 -24.25 12.86
CA GLU A 98 -11.81 -25.07 11.70
C GLU A 98 -11.50 -24.37 10.37
N LEU A 99 -11.14 -23.08 10.41
CA LEU A 99 -10.83 -22.31 9.22
C LEU A 99 -9.48 -22.74 8.65
N SER A 100 -9.41 -22.92 7.33
CA SER A 100 -8.18 -23.18 6.62
C SER A 100 -7.72 -21.90 5.95
N ILE A 101 -6.60 -21.33 6.41
CA ILE A 101 -6.05 -20.10 5.85
C ILE A 101 -4.86 -20.45 4.98
N SER A 102 -4.96 -20.11 3.70
CA SER A 102 -3.87 -20.30 2.74
C SER A 102 -3.92 -19.22 1.67
N PHE A 103 -2.77 -18.85 1.13
CA PHE A 103 -2.66 -17.83 0.10
C PHE A 103 -1.98 -18.41 -1.15
N PRO A 104 -2.37 -17.97 -2.36
CA PRO A 104 -1.67 -18.33 -3.59
C PRO A 104 -0.19 -17.96 -3.52
N GLN A 105 0.68 -18.95 -3.72
CA GLN A 105 2.13 -18.80 -3.64
C GLN A 105 2.72 -18.32 -4.97
N GLY A 106 3.87 -17.64 -4.92
CA GLY A 106 4.60 -17.21 -6.11
C GLY A 106 3.88 -16.14 -6.95
N THR A 107 2.92 -15.43 -6.33
CA THR A 107 2.21 -14.32 -6.95
C THR A 107 3.15 -13.12 -7.11
N LYS A 108 2.85 -12.25 -8.08
CA LYS A 108 3.69 -11.12 -8.44
C LYS A 108 2.88 -9.83 -8.37
N PRO A 109 3.53 -8.69 -8.07
CA PRO A 109 2.86 -7.41 -8.21
C PRO A 109 2.40 -7.21 -9.66
N PHE A 110 1.31 -6.46 -9.82
CA PHE A 110 0.97 -5.90 -11.13
C PHE A 110 2.13 -5.08 -11.69
N LYS A 111 2.26 -5.08 -13.01
CA LYS A 111 3.07 -4.07 -13.68
C LYS A 111 2.46 -2.68 -13.46
N PRO A 112 3.25 -1.60 -13.52
CA PRO A 112 2.75 -0.24 -13.29
C PRO A 112 1.47 0.12 -14.07
N PHE A 113 1.39 -0.21 -15.36
CA PHE A 113 0.19 0.10 -16.16
C PHE A 113 -1.00 -0.83 -15.86
N GLU A 114 -0.76 -2.08 -15.49
CA GLU A 114 -1.81 -2.99 -15.02
C GLU A 114 -2.44 -2.44 -13.73
N GLN A 115 -1.61 -1.98 -12.79
CA GLN A 115 -2.07 -1.33 -11.55
C GLN A 115 -2.84 -0.03 -11.85
N LEU A 116 -2.33 0.83 -12.75
CA LEU A 116 -3.03 2.07 -13.11
C LEU A 116 -4.40 1.77 -13.73
N MET A 117 -4.51 0.75 -14.58
CA MET A 117 -5.80 0.29 -15.11
C MET A 117 -6.71 -0.25 -14.01
N ALA A 118 -6.15 -0.85 -12.95
CA ALA A 118 -6.92 -1.37 -11.83
C ALA A 118 -7.39 -0.29 -10.83
N CYS A 119 -6.67 0.83 -10.72
CA CYS A 119 -6.93 1.84 -9.70
C CYS A 119 -7.53 3.15 -10.22
N LEU A 120 -7.25 3.54 -11.46
CA LEU A 120 -7.67 4.84 -11.96
C LEU A 120 -9.12 4.83 -12.49
N PRO A 121 -9.87 5.93 -12.30
CA PRO A 121 -11.12 6.14 -13.01
C PRO A 121 -10.85 6.62 -14.45
N PRO A 122 -11.83 6.50 -15.37
CA PRO A 122 -11.69 6.94 -16.76
C PRO A 122 -11.29 8.41 -16.94
N LEU A 123 -11.66 9.28 -16.00
CA LEU A 123 -11.29 10.71 -16.01
C LEU A 123 -9.77 10.91 -15.89
N SER A 124 -9.07 9.95 -15.28
CA SER A 124 -7.61 9.96 -15.09
C SER A 124 -6.85 9.16 -16.16
N ARG A 125 -7.51 8.74 -17.25
CA ARG A 125 -6.89 7.94 -18.32
C ARG A 125 -5.67 8.59 -18.97
N HIS A 126 -5.52 9.90 -18.86
CA HIS A 126 -4.35 10.64 -19.36
C HIS A 126 -3.02 10.22 -18.70
N ALA A 127 -3.06 9.53 -17.56
CA ALA A 127 -1.89 8.95 -16.89
C ALA A 127 -1.45 7.61 -17.50
N LEU A 128 -2.19 7.06 -18.47
CA LEU A 128 -1.90 5.81 -19.16
C LEU A 128 -1.44 6.05 -20.60
N PRO A 129 -0.66 5.13 -21.19
CA PRO A 129 -0.39 5.13 -22.64
C PRO A 129 -1.68 5.19 -23.45
N VAL A 130 -1.65 5.90 -24.58
CA VAL A 130 -2.85 6.11 -25.43
C VAL A 130 -3.54 4.80 -25.80
N ALA A 131 -2.77 3.72 -26.06
CA ALA A 131 -3.30 2.41 -26.41
C ALA A 131 -4.23 1.79 -25.34
N TYR A 132 -4.08 2.18 -24.07
CA TYR A 132 -4.83 1.61 -22.94
C TYR A 132 -6.12 2.39 -22.64
N GLN A 133 -6.17 3.67 -23.01
CA GLN A 133 -7.23 4.60 -22.62
C GLN A 133 -8.63 4.21 -23.15
N ASP A 134 -8.66 3.55 -24.31
CA ASP A 134 -9.90 3.09 -24.94
C ASP A 134 -10.58 1.99 -24.11
N LEU A 135 -9.83 1.13 -23.41
CA LEU A 135 -10.40 0.08 -22.57
C LEU A 135 -11.27 0.64 -21.43
N MET A 136 -10.99 1.86 -20.96
CA MET A 136 -11.71 2.53 -19.88
C MET A 136 -12.93 3.32 -20.34
N THR A 137 -13.07 3.61 -21.64
CA THR A 137 -14.03 4.59 -22.13
C THR A 137 -14.90 4.12 -23.28
N ASN A 138 -14.43 3.14 -24.06
CA ASN A 138 -15.21 2.57 -25.15
C ASN A 138 -16.32 1.67 -24.59
N PRO A 139 -17.62 1.93 -24.89
CA PRO A 139 -18.72 1.07 -24.45
C PRO A 139 -18.65 -0.37 -24.93
N LYS A 140 -17.82 -0.65 -25.95
CA LYS A 140 -17.56 -2.00 -26.48
C LYS A 140 -16.34 -2.68 -25.85
N SER A 141 -15.66 -2.04 -24.91
CA SER A 141 -14.52 -2.64 -24.20
C SER A 141 -15.00 -3.88 -23.41
N PRO A 142 -14.28 -5.01 -23.47
CA PRO A 142 -14.65 -6.23 -22.72
C PRO A 142 -14.58 -6.08 -21.20
N ILE A 143 -13.98 -4.99 -20.71
CA ILE A 143 -13.81 -4.67 -19.28
C ILE A 143 -14.42 -3.31 -18.93
N ILE A 144 -15.36 -2.79 -19.75
CA ILE A 144 -15.99 -1.49 -19.48
C ILE A 144 -16.77 -1.46 -18.15
N ASP A 145 -17.25 -2.63 -17.70
CA ASP A 145 -17.96 -2.82 -16.44
C ASP A 145 -17.11 -2.50 -15.20
N PHE A 146 -15.78 -2.50 -15.31
CA PHE A 146 -14.89 -2.09 -14.22
C PHE A 146 -14.90 -0.58 -13.97
N TYR A 147 -15.40 0.20 -14.92
CA TYR A 147 -15.27 1.66 -14.94
C TYR A 147 -16.62 2.38 -14.96
N PRO A 148 -17.47 2.22 -13.93
CA PRO A 148 -18.73 2.94 -13.86
C PRO A 148 -18.49 4.45 -13.80
N LYS A 149 -19.32 5.23 -14.52
CA LYS A 149 -19.26 6.70 -14.47
C LYS A 149 -19.76 7.24 -13.13
N ASP A 150 -20.78 6.59 -12.59
CA ASP A 150 -21.41 6.90 -11.31
C ASP A 150 -21.46 5.62 -10.47
N PHE A 151 -21.22 5.73 -9.17
CA PHE A 151 -21.30 4.63 -8.22
C PHE A 151 -21.99 5.08 -6.94
N ALA A 152 -22.62 4.14 -6.24
CA ALA A 152 -23.29 4.43 -4.98
C ALA A 152 -22.26 4.57 -3.85
N VAL A 153 -22.52 5.48 -2.92
CA VAL A 153 -21.79 5.58 -1.65
C VAL A 153 -22.76 5.23 -0.52
N ASP A 154 -22.45 4.18 0.23
CA ASP A 154 -23.18 3.82 1.44
C ASP A 154 -22.57 4.52 2.64
N MET A 155 -23.33 5.43 3.26
CA MET A 155 -22.86 6.20 4.41
C MET A 155 -22.68 5.32 5.65
N ASN A 156 -23.37 4.18 5.73
CA ASN A 156 -23.21 3.19 6.79
C ASN A 156 -23.12 3.79 8.21
N GLY A 157 -24.02 4.73 8.52
CA GLY A 157 -24.09 5.42 9.82
C GLY A 157 -23.09 6.57 10.01
N LYS A 158 -22.31 6.92 8.98
CA LYS A 158 -21.37 8.04 8.98
C LYS A 158 -22.01 9.29 8.40
N LYS A 159 -21.49 10.46 8.79
CA LYS A 159 -22.07 11.77 8.40
C LYS A 159 -21.40 12.38 7.18
N MET A 160 -20.09 12.20 7.04
CA MET A 160 -19.30 12.84 6.00
C MET A 160 -19.10 11.88 4.83
N SER A 161 -19.29 12.34 3.59
CA SER A 161 -19.26 11.46 2.41
C SER A 161 -17.97 10.63 2.26
N TRP A 162 -16.84 11.17 2.69
CA TRP A 162 -15.52 10.50 2.64
C TRP A 162 -15.37 9.38 3.68
N MET A 163 -16.28 9.28 4.65
CA MET A 163 -16.37 8.14 5.56
C MET A 163 -17.30 7.04 5.03
N GLY A 164 -18.05 7.32 3.96
CA GLY A 164 -18.92 6.35 3.31
C GLY A 164 -18.12 5.32 2.53
N ILE A 165 -18.78 4.21 2.22
CA ILE A 165 -18.23 3.08 1.48
C ILE A 165 -18.60 3.25 0.01
N ALA A 166 -17.59 3.40 -0.85
CA ALA A 166 -17.78 3.42 -2.30
C ALA A 166 -18.11 2.00 -2.79
N LEU A 167 -19.30 1.82 -3.35
CA LEU A 167 -19.77 0.53 -3.86
C LEU A 167 -19.34 0.38 -5.32
N LEU A 168 -18.07 0.05 -5.49
CA LEU A 168 -17.45 -0.21 -6.79
C LEU A 168 -17.44 -1.70 -7.11
N PRO A 169 -17.52 -2.10 -8.38
CA PRO A 169 -17.28 -3.48 -8.76
C PRO A 169 -15.82 -3.84 -8.46
N PHE A 170 -15.58 -5.04 -7.92
CA PHE A 170 -14.23 -5.59 -7.82
C PHE A 170 -13.73 -6.00 -9.20
N ILE A 171 -12.48 -5.68 -9.49
CA ILE A 171 -11.84 -6.02 -10.76
C ILE A 171 -11.52 -7.51 -10.81
N ASP A 172 -11.90 -8.15 -11.91
CA ASP A 172 -11.41 -9.49 -12.24
C ASP A 172 -10.02 -9.35 -12.87
N GLU A 173 -9.00 -9.72 -12.09
CA GLU A 173 -7.60 -9.70 -12.49
C GLU A 173 -7.36 -10.38 -13.83
N LYS A 174 -7.94 -11.57 -14.04
CA LYS A 174 -7.65 -12.36 -15.25
C LYS A 174 -8.19 -11.66 -16.49
N ARG A 175 -9.43 -11.16 -16.42
CA ARG A 175 -10.04 -10.37 -17.49
C ARG A 175 -9.23 -9.11 -17.78
N LEU A 176 -8.76 -8.41 -16.76
CA LEU A 176 -7.93 -7.21 -16.95
C LEU A 176 -6.62 -7.54 -17.68
N LEU A 177 -5.89 -8.56 -17.20
CA LEU A 177 -4.59 -8.93 -17.77
C LEU A 177 -4.72 -9.48 -19.21
N GLU A 178 -5.80 -10.21 -19.51
CA GLU A 178 -6.09 -10.70 -20.87
C GLU A 178 -6.26 -9.56 -21.89
N GLU A 179 -6.93 -8.48 -21.51
CA GLU A 179 -7.15 -7.31 -22.38
C GLU A 179 -5.92 -6.39 -22.48
N VAL A 180 -5.13 -6.28 -21.41
CA VAL A 180 -3.95 -5.39 -21.36
C VAL A 180 -2.75 -6.00 -22.09
N LYS A 181 -2.54 -7.31 -21.98
CA LYS A 181 -1.34 -7.98 -22.49
C LYS A 181 -1.07 -7.77 -24.00
N PRO A 182 -2.07 -7.76 -24.91
CA PRO A 182 -1.83 -7.45 -26.32
C PRO A 182 -1.32 -6.02 -26.56
N LEU A 183 -1.71 -5.07 -25.70
CA LEU A 183 -1.37 -3.65 -25.84
C LEU A 183 0.09 -3.36 -25.50
N GLU A 184 0.76 -4.24 -24.76
CA GLU A 184 2.20 -4.09 -24.44
C GLU A 184 3.07 -3.98 -25.70
N LYS A 185 2.62 -4.57 -26.82
CA LYS A 185 3.32 -4.51 -28.11
C LYS A 185 3.28 -3.11 -28.73
N ALA A 186 2.29 -2.30 -28.38
CA ALA A 186 2.10 -0.94 -28.89
C ALA A 186 2.87 0.10 -28.06
N LEU A 187 3.44 -0.29 -26.91
CA LEU A 187 4.20 0.62 -26.06
C LEU A 187 5.49 1.08 -26.75
N THR A 188 5.79 2.36 -26.60
CA THR A 188 7.11 2.92 -26.91
C THR A 188 8.18 2.34 -25.98
N ASP A 189 9.45 2.47 -26.33
CA ASP A 189 10.54 1.94 -25.50
C ASP A 189 10.61 2.64 -24.12
N GLN A 190 10.27 3.93 -24.07
CA GLN A 190 10.16 4.66 -22.82
C GLN A 190 9.02 4.14 -21.94
N GLU A 191 7.84 3.88 -22.51
CA GLU A 191 6.70 3.32 -21.78
C GLU A 191 6.97 1.88 -21.33
N LYS A 192 7.66 1.07 -22.13
CA LYS A 192 8.10 -0.28 -21.70
C LYS A 192 9.02 -0.20 -20.48
N LYS A 193 9.93 0.76 -20.45
CA LYS A 193 10.80 1.00 -19.29
C LYS A 193 9.98 1.43 -18.07
N GLN A 194 9.01 2.32 -18.24
CA GLN A 194 8.10 2.72 -17.16
C GLN A 194 7.23 1.56 -16.65
N ASN A 195 6.88 0.60 -17.51
CA ASN A 195 6.09 -0.58 -17.17
C ASN A 195 6.94 -1.76 -16.66
N SER A 196 8.17 -1.50 -16.21
CA SER A 196 9.11 -2.51 -15.69
C SER A 196 9.52 -2.21 -14.25
N LEU A 197 9.98 -3.23 -13.53
CA LEU A 197 10.54 -3.04 -12.19
C LEU A 197 11.88 -2.31 -12.28
N GLY A 198 12.06 -1.31 -11.43
CA GLY A 198 13.32 -0.57 -11.31
C GLY A 198 14.35 -1.27 -10.44
N ASP A 199 15.51 -0.64 -10.32
CA ASP A 199 16.57 -1.03 -9.39
C ASP A 199 16.54 -0.12 -8.15
N ASP A 200 16.82 -0.68 -6.98
CA ASP A 200 17.11 0.11 -5.79
C ASP A 200 18.52 0.73 -5.93
N LEU A 201 18.66 2.00 -5.56
CA LEU A 201 19.90 2.75 -5.71
C LEU A 201 20.43 3.20 -4.36
N CYS A 202 21.73 3.09 -4.16
CA CYS A 202 22.43 3.62 -2.99
C CYS A 202 23.47 4.65 -3.42
N PHE A 203 23.63 5.68 -2.60
CA PHE A 203 24.41 6.87 -2.89
C PHE A 203 25.51 7.03 -1.83
N PHE A 204 26.76 6.97 -2.25
CA PHE A 204 27.93 7.07 -1.37
C PHE A 204 28.73 8.33 -1.68
N SER A 205 28.96 9.18 -0.68
CA SER A 205 29.76 10.38 -0.86
C SER A 205 31.26 10.06 -0.76
N VAL A 206 32.08 10.64 -1.64
CA VAL A 206 33.54 10.65 -1.48
C VAL A 206 34.03 11.74 -0.52
N ALA A 207 33.11 12.51 0.08
CA ALA A 207 33.40 13.58 1.01
C ALA A 207 32.99 13.26 2.47
N ASP A 208 32.54 12.04 2.76
CA ASP A 208 32.18 11.60 4.10
C ASP A 208 33.03 10.40 4.58
N ARG A 209 32.64 9.84 5.72
CA ARG A 209 33.33 8.69 6.34
C ARG A 209 33.35 7.42 5.48
N HIS A 210 32.48 7.30 4.48
CA HIS A 210 32.44 6.17 3.55
C HIS A 210 33.22 6.46 2.26
N SER A 211 34.04 7.50 2.22
CA SER A 211 34.83 7.89 1.04
C SER A 211 35.65 6.75 0.44
N GLN A 212 36.36 5.97 1.27
CA GLN A 212 37.14 4.82 0.82
C GLN A 212 36.25 3.69 0.27
N LEU A 213 35.05 3.51 0.83
CA LEU A 213 34.09 2.53 0.31
C LEU A 213 33.54 2.99 -1.04
N ALA A 214 33.21 4.28 -1.18
CA ALA A 214 32.81 4.88 -2.44
C ALA A 214 33.91 4.71 -3.51
N GLU A 215 35.18 4.95 -3.18
CA GLU A 215 36.30 4.74 -4.11
C GLU A 215 36.44 3.26 -4.51
N LEU A 216 36.36 2.34 -3.55
CA LEU A 216 36.39 0.90 -3.81
C LEU A 216 35.27 0.49 -4.77
N LEU A 217 34.03 0.87 -4.47
CA LEU A 217 32.85 0.56 -5.26
C LEU A 217 32.91 1.21 -6.65
N SER A 218 33.52 2.40 -6.78
CA SER A 218 33.69 3.05 -8.08
C SER A 218 34.60 2.27 -9.04
N SER A 219 35.50 1.44 -8.49
CA SER A 219 36.39 0.57 -9.25
C SER A 219 35.82 -0.83 -9.52
N ALA A 220 34.69 -1.17 -8.90
CA ALA A 220 34.09 -2.49 -9.04
C ALA A 220 33.56 -2.72 -10.46
N THR A 221 33.80 -3.91 -11.01
CA THR A 221 33.31 -4.31 -12.34
C THR A 221 32.09 -5.25 -12.26
N GLY A 222 31.69 -5.62 -11.05
CA GLY A 222 30.58 -6.53 -10.79
C GLY A 222 30.05 -6.39 -9.35
N PRO A 223 29.17 -7.30 -8.93
CA PRO A 223 28.59 -7.29 -7.60
C PRO A 223 29.64 -7.37 -6.49
N PHE A 224 29.47 -6.56 -5.45
CA PHE A 224 30.31 -6.47 -4.27
C PHE A 224 29.45 -6.66 -3.02
N SER A 225 29.78 -7.65 -2.19
CA SER A 225 29.13 -7.86 -0.89
C SER A 225 29.68 -6.85 0.11
N LEU A 226 28.78 -6.02 0.66
CA LEU A 226 29.13 -4.98 1.63
C LEU A 226 29.66 -5.58 2.94
N GLU A 227 29.23 -6.77 3.30
CA GLU A 227 29.72 -7.51 4.47
C GLU A 227 31.21 -7.82 4.39
N ALA A 228 31.78 -7.91 3.18
CA ALA A 228 33.20 -8.14 2.98
C ALA A 228 34.06 -6.96 3.48
N SER A 229 33.48 -5.75 3.65
CA SER A 229 34.19 -4.55 4.12
C SER A 229 33.85 -4.14 5.56
N ASP A 230 32.89 -4.79 6.24
CA ASP A 230 32.39 -4.42 7.59
C ASP A 230 33.46 -4.39 8.69
N ARG A 231 34.57 -5.11 8.49
CA ARG A 231 35.67 -5.19 9.47
C ARG A 231 37.02 -4.72 8.94
N THR A 232 37.01 -4.12 7.75
CA THR A 232 38.24 -3.61 7.15
C THR A 232 38.56 -2.26 7.78
N GLN A 233 39.61 -2.21 8.61
CA GLN A 233 40.14 -0.96 9.12
C GLN A 233 40.90 -0.22 8.02
N THR A 234 40.59 1.05 7.91
CA THR A 234 41.31 2.02 7.09
C THR A 234 42.63 2.41 7.79
N PRO A 235 43.59 3.03 7.07
CA PRO A 235 44.84 3.52 7.69
C PRO A 235 44.63 4.55 8.81
N THR A 236 43.47 5.21 8.84
CA THR A 236 43.06 6.17 9.88
C THR A 236 42.44 5.49 11.10
N GLY A 237 42.27 4.16 11.10
CA GLY A 237 41.70 3.37 12.19
C GLY A 237 40.17 3.28 12.17
N GLU A 238 39.51 3.92 11.22
CA GLU A 238 38.05 3.84 11.00
C GLU A 238 37.70 2.57 10.20
N TYR A 239 36.47 2.08 10.32
CA TYR A 239 36.00 0.97 9.47
C TYR A 239 35.54 1.49 8.10
N LEU A 240 35.91 0.75 7.06
CA LEU A 240 35.57 1.05 5.66
C LEU A 240 34.06 1.03 5.42
N ASN A 241 33.38 0.04 6.01
CA ASN A 241 31.93 -0.08 6.06
C ASN A 241 31.50 -0.12 7.52
N ASP A 242 30.42 0.56 7.84
CA ASP A 242 29.89 0.62 9.20
C ASP A 242 28.53 -0.08 9.23
N GLN A 243 28.57 -1.42 9.16
CA GLN A 243 27.41 -2.29 9.28
C GLN A 243 26.34 -2.09 8.19
N LEU A 244 26.76 -1.76 6.97
CA LEU A 244 25.90 -1.91 5.79
C LEU A 244 25.98 -3.35 5.29
N PHE A 245 24.82 -3.93 5.03
CA PHE A 245 24.66 -5.30 4.54
C PHE A 245 23.99 -5.27 3.16
N GLY A 246 24.23 -6.29 2.35
CA GLY A 246 23.68 -6.43 1.01
C GLY A 246 24.73 -6.36 -0.08
N THR A 247 24.27 -6.26 -1.31
CA THR A 247 25.14 -6.26 -2.49
C THR A 247 25.06 -4.92 -3.21
N ALA A 248 26.22 -4.32 -3.47
CA ALA A 248 26.35 -3.14 -4.32
C ALA A 248 26.89 -3.57 -5.70
N SER A 249 26.38 -3.02 -6.78
CA SER A 249 26.89 -3.29 -8.13
C SER A 249 26.88 -2.02 -8.99
N PRO A 250 27.75 -1.95 -10.03
CA PRO A 250 27.75 -0.80 -10.93
C PRO A 250 26.36 -0.58 -11.53
N TRP A 251 25.89 0.67 -11.52
CA TRP A 251 24.67 1.08 -12.22
C TRP A 251 25.07 1.90 -13.45
N PRO A 252 25.08 1.31 -14.67
CA PRO A 252 25.63 1.97 -15.86
C PRO A 252 25.03 3.33 -16.24
N PRO A 253 23.73 3.61 -15.98
CA PRO A 253 23.16 4.94 -16.20
C PRO A 253 23.69 6.02 -15.24
N ALA A 254 24.41 5.65 -14.18
CA ALA A 254 24.90 6.59 -13.17
C ALA A 254 25.87 7.61 -13.78
N PRO A 255 25.72 8.90 -13.44
CA PRO A 255 26.76 9.87 -13.67
C PRO A 255 28.06 9.48 -12.95
N ARG A 256 29.20 9.73 -13.59
CA ARG A 256 30.51 9.47 -12.98
C ARG A 256 30.79 10.47 -11.85
N LEU A 257 31.63 10.05 -10.91
CA LEU A 257 32.24 10.98 -9.97
C LEU A 257 32.94 12.11 -10.73
N ARG A 258 32.88 13.31 -10.17
CA ARG A 258 33.42 14.57 -10.70
C ARG A 258 32.75 15.06 -11.99
N ALA A 259 31.73 14.38 -12.51
CA ALA A 259 30.94 14.89 -13.63
C ALA A 259 30.06 16.08 -13.20
N THR A 260 29.66 16.91 -14.16
CA THR A 260 28.61 17.92 -13.95
C THR A 260 27.26 17.27 -14.13
N LEU A 261 26.37 17.44 -13.15
CA LEU A 261 24.98 16.98 -13.22
C LEU A 261 24.10 18.17 -13.56
N SER A 262 23.44 18.11 -14.72
CA SER A 262 22.48 19.15 -15.07
C SER A 262 21.22 19.04 -14.22
N ALA A 263 20.68 20.19 -13.81
CA ALA A 263 19.42 20.24 -13.08
C ALA A 263 18.29 19.60 -13.93
N PRO A 264 17.50 18.68 -13.36
CA PRO A 264 16.47 17.94 -14.12
C PRO A 264 15.30 18.85 -14.55
N VAL A 265 15.14 19.99 -13.89
CA VAL A 265 14.12 21.01 -14.18
C VAL A 265 14.79 22.37 -14.10
N LYS A 266 14.55 23.23 -15.10
CA LYS A 266 15.01 24.62 -15.07
C LYS A 266 14.21 25.38 -14.02
N HIS A 267 14.82 25.57 -12.85
CA HIS A 267 14.22 26.29 -11.73
C HIS A 267 15.29 27.13 -11.04
N SER A 268 14.96 28.34 -10.60
CA SER A 268 15.93 29.30 -10.03
C SER A 268 16.59 28.86 -8.71
N ALA A 269 16.12 27.76 -8.12
CA ALA A 269 16.65 27.20 -6.89
C ALA A 269 17.41 25.87 -7.10
N LEU A 270 17.54 25.42 -8.35
CA LEU A 270 18.21 24.17 -8.71
C LEU A 270 19.26 24.48 -9.77
N ASP A 271 20.49 24.69 -9.31
CA ASP A 271 21.65 24.86 -10.18
C ASP A 271 22.25 23.50 -10.57
N ASP A 272 23.04 23.50 -11.64
CA ASP A 272 23.83 22.34 -12.02
C ASP A 272 24.85 22.01 -10.91
N VAL A 273 25.00 20.71 -10.62
CA VAL A 273 25.98 20.24 -9.63
C VAL A 273 27.30 20.00 -10.35
N GLU A 274 28.25 20.91 -10.17
CA GLU A 274 29.61 20.74 -10.67
C GLU A 274 30.42 19.79 -9.78
N GLY A 275 31.18 18.89 -10.39
CA GLY A 275 32.12 18.05 -9.66
C GLY A 275 31.47 17.04 -8.72
N ASN A 276 30.42 16.35 -9.17
CA ASN A 276 29.65 15.37 -8.38
C ASN A 276 30.53 14.50 -7.45
N LEU A 277 30.29 14.60 -6.14
CA LEU A 277 31.02 13.84 -5.12
C LEU A 277 30.29 12.56 -4.70
N CYS A 278 29.19 12.21 -5.35
CA CYS A 278 28.37 11.08 -4.97
C CYS A 278 28.42 9.96 -6.01
N LEU A 279 28.85 8.78 -5.59
CA LEU A 279 28.74 7.57 -6.37
C LEU A 279 27.33 7.01 -6.23
N CYS A 280 26.71 6.66 -7.35
CA CYS A 280 25.45 5.92 -7.37
C CYS A 280 25.71 4.47 -7.81
N VAL A 281 25.23 3.51 -7.02
CA VAL A 281 25.31 2.08 -7.31
C VAL A 281 23.93 1.46 -7.23
N LYS A 282 23.74 0.35 -7.95
CA LYS A 282 22.60 -0.52 -7.72
C LYS A 282 22.81 -1.25 -6.39
N TYR A 283 21.77 -1.31 -5.59
CA TYR A 283 21.75 -1.96 -4.29
C TYR A 283 20.76 -3.12 -4.29
N GLU A 284 21.14 -4.23 -3.67
CA GLU A 284 20.28 -5.37 -3.41
C GLU A 284 20.33 -5.68 -1.91
N ILE A 285 19.17 -5.61 -1.26
CA ILE A 285 19.03 -5.96 0.16
C ILE A 285 19.41 -7.43 0.37
N PRO A 286 19.98 -7.80 1.54
CA PRO A 286 20.23 -9.20 1.86
C PRO A 286 19.00 -10.08 1.67
N PRO A 287 19.18 -11.37 1.33
CA PRO A 287 18.07 -12.31 1.23
C PRO A 287 17.19 -12.28 2.48
N PHE A 288 15.88 -12.33 2.28
CA PHE A 288 14.93 -12.37 3.38
C PHE A 288 15.25 -13.52 4.33
N VAL A 289 15.27 -13.21 5.62
CA VAL A 289 15.33 -14.17 6.72
C VAL A 289 14.05 -14.02 7.52
N GLU A 290 13.45 -15.14 7.92
CA GLU A 290 12.23 -15.11 8.72
C GLU A 290 12.46 -14.29 10.00
N HIS A 291 11.69 -13.22 10.15
CA HIS A 291 11.79 -12.35 11.32
C HIS A 291 11.25 -13.06 12.55
N VAL A 292 12.07 -13.11 13.60
CA VAL A 292 11.66 -13.55 14.93
C VAL A 292 11.43 -12.30 15.78
N PRO A 293 10.20 -12.05 16.28
CA PRO A 293 9.88 -10.85 17.06
C PRO A 293 10.47 -10.96 18.47
N GLN A 294 11.78 -10.73 18.56
CA GLN A 294 12.55 -10.78 19.80
C GLN A 294 13.60 -9.67 19.81
N LEU A 295 13.99 -9.25 21.02
CA LEU A 295 15.10 -8.31 21.18
C LEU A 295 16.40 -8.93 20.70
N ILE A 296 17.22 -8.13 20.01
CA ILE A 296 18.55 -8.54 19.58
C ILE A 296 19.43 -8.69 20.82
N LYS A 297 20.29 -9.71 20.83
CA LYS A 297 21.24 -9.94 21.91
C LYS A 297 22.18 -8.75 22.05
N GLY A 298 22.32 -8.22 23.27
CA GLY A 298 23.19 -7.09 23.56
C GLY A 298 22.57 -5.72 23.29
N VAL A 299 21.24 -5.66 23.05
CA VAL A 299 20.52 -4.38 22.99
C VAL A 299 20.66 -3.63 24.31
N ASP A 300 20.99 -2.35 24.21
CA ASP A 300 20.93 -1.40 25.34
C ASP A 300 19.55 -0.74 25.31
N LEU A 301 18.80 -0.87 26.40
CA LEU A 301 17.44 -0.32 26.47
C LEU A 301 17.50 1.16 26.89
N PRO A 302 16.70 2.03 26.26
CA PRO A 302 16.64 3.43 26.69
C PRO A 302 16.14 3.52 28.13
N THR A 303 16.54 4.59 28.82
CA THR A 303 16.03 4.88 30.16
C THR A 303 14.50 5.00 30.12
N PRO A 304 13.75 4.28 30.98
CA PRO A 304 12.30 4.40 31.03
C PRO A 304 11.86 5.84 31.29
N GLU A 305 10.97 6.36 30.45
CA GLU A 305 10.41 7.72 30.59
C GLU A 305 9.14 7.77 31.44
N LEU A 306 8.46 6.62 31.62
CA LEU A 306 7.23 6.53 32.41
C LEU A 306 7.50 6.77 33.90
N THR A 307 6.79 7.73 34.47
CA THR A 307 6.87 8.08 35.89
C THR A 307 5.88 7.27 36.74
N GLU A 308 6.01 7.33 38.06
CA GLU A 308 5.02 6.75 38.98
C GLU A 308 3.61 7.33 38.77
N LEU A 309 3.49 8.60 38.38
CA LEU A 309 2.20 9.23 38.11
C LEU A 309 1.53 8.66 36.86
N ASP A 310 2.31 8.36 35.82
CA ASP A 310 1.79 7.74 34.59
C ASP A 310 1.24 6.33 34.89
N ASN A 311 1.97 5.57 35.72
CA ASN A 311 1.55 4.23 36.16
C ASN A 311 0.25 4.26 36.98
N ILE A 312 0.04 5.30 37.80
CA ILE A 312 -1.20 5.47 38.58
C ILE A 312 -2.39 5.85 37.68
N VAL A 313 -2.17 6.69 36.65
CA VAL A 313 -3.22 7.06 35.70
C VAL A 313 -3.65 5.86 34.85
N GLU A 314 -2.72 5.01 34.42
CA GLU A 314 -3.05 3.75 33.74
C GLU A 314 -3.78 2.76 34.66
N GLY A 315 -3.31 2.62 35.91
CA GLY A 315 -3.97 1.76 36.91
C GLY A 315 -5.41 2.19 37.24
N ARG A 316 -5.70 3.50 37.30
CA ARG A 316 -7.06 4.01 37.51
C ARG A 316 -7.96 3.78 36.29
N LYS A 317 -7.46 3.98 35.06
CA LYS A 317 -8.21 3.68 33.83
C LYS A 317 -8.57 2.19 33.68
N LEU A 318 -7.80 1.28 34.28
CA LEU A 318 -8.10 -0.16 34.28
C LEU A 318 -9.14 -0.56 35.35
N LEU A 319 -9.23 0.20 36.45
CA LEU A 319 -10.21 -0.04 37.53
C LEU A 319 -11.55 0.64 37.25
N ASP A 320 -11.51 1.81 36.59
CA ASP A 320 -12.69 2.55 36.14
C ASP A 320 -13.03 2.11 34.70
N GLY A 321 -13.55 0.88 34.55
CA GLY A 321 -14.16 0.43 33.29
C GLY A 321 -15.27 1.39 32.81
N PRO A 322 -15.71 1.30 31.53
CA PRO A 322 -16.72 2.24 31.03
C PRO A 322 -18.04 2.08 31.82
N PRO A 323 -18.83 3.15 31.95
CA PRO A 323 -20.07 3.16 32.74
C PRO A 323 -21.10 2.13 32.27
#